data_AF-A0A382B8U6-F1
#
_entry.id   AF-A0A382B8U6-F1
#
_cell.length_a   1.000
_cell.length_b   1.000
_cell.length_c   1.000
_cell.angle_alpha   90.00
_cell.angle_beta   90.00
_cell.angle_gamma   90.00
#
_symmetry.space_group_name_H-M   'P 1'
#
loop_
_entity.id
_entity.type
_entity.pdbx_description
1 polymer ?
#
loop_
_entity_poly.entity_id
_entity_poly.type
_entity_poly.pdbx_seq_one_letter_code
_entity_poly.pdbx_strand_id
1 'polypeptide(L)'
;MQIQRLFVVVFVIMAGMLPGAASPLQVADVFTDHMVLQRQTPIRVGGSAEPGQQVLVGLANDGAATTTVGADGRWQSSCQHEKRED
;
A
#
# COMPACT_ATOMS: atom_id res chain seq x y z
N MET A 1 16.56 -10.11 -48.27
CA MET A 1 16.11 -8.97 -47.43
C MET A 1 14.91 -9.39 -46.57
N GLN A 2 15.10 -10.35 -45.64
CA GLN A 2 14.06 -10.87 -44.71
C GLN A 2 14.51 -10.84 -43.23
N ILE A 3 15.69 -10.28 -42.93
CA ILE A 3 16.30 -10.28 -41.59
C ILE A 3 15.76 -9.12 -40.72
N GLN A 4 15.31 -8.02 -41.32
CA GLN A 4 14.78 -6.85 -40.60
C GLN A 4 13.47 -7.15 -39.84
N ARG A 5 12.61 -8.03 -40.37
CA ARG A 5 11.33 -8.37 -39.74
C ARG A 5 11.50 -9.24 -38.49
N LEU A 6 12.54 -10.08 -38.46
CA LEU A 6 12.85 -10.93 -37.30
C LEU A 6 13.40 -10.08 -36.13
N PHE A 7 14.23 -9.07 -36.41
CA PHE A 7 14.81 -8.20 -35.38
C PHE A 7 13.76 -7.36 -34.64
N VAL A 8 12.75 -6.83 -35.36
CA VAL A 8 11.69 -6.00 -34.76
C VAL A 8 10.80 -6.82 -33.82
N VAL A 9 10.49 -8.08 -34.17
CA VAL A 9 9.63 -8.95 -33.35
C VAL A 9 10.34 -9.38 -32.05
N VAL A 10 11.63 -9.72 -32.11
CA VAL A 10 12.41 -10.07 -30.91
C VAL A 10 12.51 -8.88 -29.96
N PHE A 11 12.65 -7.65 -30.48
CA PHE A 11 12.75 -6.44 -29.66
C PHE A 11 11.45 -6.11 -28.91
N VAL A 12 10.29 -6.33 -29.53
CA VAL A 12 8.97 -6.09 -28.89
C VAL A 12 8.70 -7.09 -27.76
N ILE A 13 9.16 -8.33 -27.89
CA ILE A 13 8.98 -9.36 -26.84
C ILE A 13 9.85 -9.06 -25.61
N MET A 14 11.04 -8.49 -25.80
CA MET A 14 11.97 -8.14 -24.70
C MET A 14 11.53 -6.91 -23.89
N ALA A 15 10.78 -5.98 -24.49
CA ALA A 15 10.29 -4.77 -23.82
C ALA A 15 9.15 -5.01 -22.81
N GLY A 16 8.52 -6.19 -22.82
CA GLY A 16 7.39 -6.53 -21.95
C GLY A 16 7.75 -7.06 -20.56
N MET A 17 9.04 -7.30 -20.27
CA MET A 17 9.51 -7.87 -19.00
C MET A 17 10.23 -6.85 -18.12
N LEU A 18 9.63 -5.67 -17.92
CA LEU A 18 10.05 -4.79 -16.83
C LEU A 18 9.42 -5.33 -15.54
N PRO A 19 10.18 -5.92 -14.60
CA PRO A 19 9.65 -6.20 -13.28
C PRO A 19 9.16 -4.89 -12.67
N GLY A 20 7.87 -4.83 -12.31
CA GLY A 20 7.33 -3.72 -11.55
C GLY A 20 8.14 -3.58 -10.27
N ALA A 21 8.61 -2.36 -9.98
CA ALA A 21 9.33 -2.11 -8.74
C ALA A 21 8.37 -2.38 -7.56
N ALA A 22 8.62 -3.46 -6.82
CA ALA A 22 7.87 -3.78 -5.61
C ALA A 22 8.02 -2.61 -4.64
N SER A 23 6.92 -1.91 -4.40
CA SER A 23 6.91 -0.75 -3.51
C SER A 23 6.75 -1.27 -2.08
N PRO A 24 7.77 -1.11 -1.21
CA PRO A 24 7.68 -1.61 0.16
C PRO A 24 6.52 -0.89 0.89
N LEU A 25 5.88 -1.63 1.80
CA LEU A 25 4.85 -1.06 2.67
C LEU A 25 5.43 0.12 3.47
N GLN A 26 4.81 1.27 3.31
CA GLN A 26 5.14 2.50 4.01
C GLN A 26 3.85 3.06 4.61
N VAL A 27 3.99 3.63 5.80
CA VAL A 27 2.94 4.41 6.47
C VAL A 27 3.25 5.89 6.28
N ALA A 28 2.24 6.76 6.30
CA ALA A 28 2.46 8.20 6.14
C ALA A 28 3.40 8.75 7.24
N ASP A 29 4.26 9.71 6.90
CA ASP A 29 5.30 10.25 7.80
C ASP A 29 4.76 10.93 9.08
N VAL A 30 3.46 11.21 9.15
CA VAL A 30 2.83 11.75 10.38
C VAL A 30 2.79 10.71 11.50
N PHE A 31 2.89 9.42 11.17
CA PHE A 31 2.85 8.33 12.12
C PHE A 31 4.25 8.03 12.65
N THR A 32 4.68 8.79 13.65
CA THR A 32 6.01 8.69 14.28
C THR A 32 5.93 8.36 15.76
N ASP A 33 7.07 8.06 16.37
CA ASP A 33 7.19 7.94 17.82
C ASP A 33 6.69 9.20 18.54
N HIS A 34 6.10 9.00 19.73
CA HIS A 34 5.54 10.05 20.59
C HIS A 34 4.43 10.91 19.97
N MET A 35 3.85 10.52 18.83
CA MET A 35 2.66 11.19 18.32
C MET A 35 1.44 10.95 19.23
N VAL A 36 0.46 11.84 19.14
CA VAL A 36 -0.81 11.72 19.87
C VAL A 36 -1.93 11.42 18.89
N LEU A 37 -2.69 10.36 19.14
CA LEU A 37 -3.91 10.04 18.41
C LEU A 37 -5.15 10.54 19.16
N GLN A 38 -6.08 11.14 18.42
CA GLN A 38 -7.37 11.55 18.98
C GLN A 38 -8.24 10.33 19.25
N ARG A 39 -8.86 10.29 20.43
CA ARG A 39 -9.75 9.21 20.87
C ARG A 39 -11.19 9.55 20.57
N GLN A 40 -12.06 8.53 20.55
CA GLN A 40 -13.51 8.67 20.32
C GLN A 40 -13.89 9.30 18.97
N THR A 41 -12.96 9.30 18.01
CA THR A 41 -13.18 9.73 16.63
C THR A 41 -12.52 8.75 15.67
N PRO A 42 -13.01 8.63 14.43
CA PRO A 42 -12.32 7.85 13.40
C PRO A 42 -10.89 8.35 13.15
N ILE A 43 -9.91 7.48 13.38
CA ILE A 43 -8.50 7.68 13.07
C ILE A 43 -8.26 7.14 11.67
N ARG A 44 -7.88 8.02 10.74
CA ARG A 44 -7.53 7.63 9.37
C ARG A 44 -6.04 7.31 9.30
N VAL A 45 -5.72 6.03 9.10
CA VAL A 45 -4.35 5.56 8.89
C VAL A 45 -4.16 5.26 7.41
N GLY A 46 -3.00 5.59 6.85
CA GLY A 46 -2.74 5.37 5.43
C GLY A 46 -1.26 5.47 5.10
N GLY A 47 -0.96 5.16 3.84
CA GLY A 47 0.40 5.17 3.32
C GLY A 47 0.45 4.65 1.89
N SER A 48 1.59 4.07 1.51
CA SER A 48 1.81 3.50 0.18
C SER A 48 2.30 2.07 0.28
N ALA A 49 1.96 1.26 -0.72
CA ALA A 49 2.39 -0.13 -0.86
C ALA A 49 2.17 -0.59 -2.29
N GLU A 50 2.45 -1.86 -2.58
CA GLU A 50 2.17 -2.44 -3.90
C GLU A 50 0.66 -2.48 -4.19
N PRO A 51 0.22 -2.01 -5.38
CA PRO A 51 -1.17 -2.11 -5.80
C PRO A 51 -1.74 -3.53 -5.67
N GLY A 52 -2.93 -3.66 -5.07
CA GLY A 52 -3.60 -4.94 -4.85
C GLY A 52 -3.12 -5.71 -3.61
N GLN A 53 -2.09 -5.26 -2.91
CA GLN A 53 -1.66 -5.87 -1.65
C GLN A 53 -2.71 -5.67 -0.54
N GLN A 54 -2.84 -6.64 0.36
CA GLN A 54 -3.61 -6.46 1.60
C GLN A 54 -2.75 -5.82 2.69
N VAL A 55 -3.31 -4.84 3.39
CA VAL A 55 -2.70 -4.16 4.52
C VAL A 55 -3.60 -4.35 5.74
N LEU A 56 -3.00 -4.87 6.81
CA LEU A 56 -3.65 -4.99 8.11
C LEU A 56 -3.21 -3.82 9.00
N VAL A 57 -4.17 -3.09 9.55
CA VAL A 57 -3.94 -1.92 10.40
C VAL A 57 -4.50 -2.22 11.79
N GLY A 58 -3.68 -2.14 12.82
CA GLY A 58 -4.08 -2.31 14.22
C GLY A 58 -3.67 -1.12 15.05
N LEU A 59 -4.55 -0.70 15.96
CA LEU A 59 -4.22 0.21 17.06
C LEU A 59 -4.03 -0.62 18.33
N ALA A 60 -3.06 -0.24 19.15
CA ALA A 60 -2.73 -1.00 20.36
C ALA A 60 -3.96 -1.14 21.28
N ASN A 61 -4.27 -2.37 21.67
CA ASN A 61 -5.42 -2.77 22.49
C ASN A 61 -6.80 -2.67 21.81
N ASP A 62 -6.87 -2.36 20.51
CA ASP A 62 -8.09 -2.41 19.69
C ASP A 62 -8.08 -3.56 18.67
N GLY A 63 -9.19 -3.70 17.94
CA GLY A 63 -9.28 -4.58 16.78
C GLY A 63 -8.45 -4.09 15.59
N ALA A 64 -8.18 -5.00 14.65
CA ALA A 64 -7.50 -4.69 13.40
C ALA A 64 -8.51 -4.52 12.25
N ALA A 65 -8.18 -3.65 11.31
CA ALA A 65 -8.91 -3.43 10.08
C ALA A 65 -8.03 -3.78 8.88
N THR A 66 -8.60 -4.49 7.90
CA THR A 66 -7.92 -4.84 6.65
C THR A 66 -8.37 -3.91 5.54
N THR A 67 -7.42 -3.46 4.72
CA THR A 67 -7.68 -2.68 3.50
C THR A 67 -6.83 -3.20 2.35
N THR A 68 -7.26 -2.91 1.11
CA THR A 68 -6.52 -3.29 -0.10
C THR A 68 -5.92 -2.04 -0.71
N VAL A 69 -4.66 -2.13 -1.14
CA VAL A 69 -3.97 -1.03 -1.80
C VAL A 69 -4.59 -0.76 -3.16
N GLY A 70 -4.90 0.50 -3.42
CA GLY A 70 -5.46 0.94 -4.69
C GLY A 70 -4.48 0.76 -5.86
N ALA A 71 -5.01 0.87 -7.09
CA ALA A 71 -4.19 0.84 -8.30
C ALA A 71 -3.16 2.00 -8.36
N ASP A 72 -3.39 3.05 -7.57
CA ASP A 72 -2.49 4.20 -7.40
C ASP A 72 -1.36 3.96 -6.37
N GLY A 73 -1.30 2.75 -5.79
CA GLY A 73 -0.30 2.39 -4.78
C GLY A 73 -0.55 3.01 -3.41
N ARG A 74 -1.70 3.65 -3.20
CA ARG A 74 -2.09 4.25 -1.92
C ARG A 74 -3.09 3.38 -1.19
N TRP A 75 -3.08 3.44 0.11
CA TRP A 75 -4.06 2.76 0.95
C TRP A 75 -4.47 3.63 2.12
N GLN A 76 -5.70 3.42 2.57
CA GLN A 76 -6.25 4.07 3.75
C GLN A 76 -7.18 3.11 4.47
N SER A 77 -7.18 3.20 5.80
CA SER A 77 -8.10 2.49 6.68
C SER A 77 -8.60 3.44 7.76
N SER A 78 -9.84 3.23 8.19
CA SER A 78 -10.44 3.96 9.31
C SER A 78 -10.50 3.03 10.51
N CYS A 79 -9.78 3.37 11.55
CA CYS A 79 -9.79 2.65 12.82
C CYS A 79 -10.40 3.57 13.89
N GLN A 80 -11.18 3.02 14.81
CA GLN A 80 -11.62 3.75 15.99
C GLN A 80 -10.96 3.13 17.22
N HIS A 81 -10.38 3.97 18.06
CA HIS A 81 -9.91 3.56 19.38
C HIS A 81 -11.06 3.76 20.38
N GLU A 82 -11.60 2.67 20.90
CA GLU A 82 -12.63 2.71 21.94
C GLU A 82 -11.96 2.56 23.31
N LYS A 83 -12.26 3.47 24.24
CA LYS A 83 -11.79 3.35 25.62
C LYS A 83 -12.46 2.12 26.24
N ARG A 84 -11.70 1.04 26.41
CA ARG A 84 -12.07 -0.02 27.35
C ARG A 84 -11.86 0.52 28.76
N GLU A 85 -12.96 0.90 29.41
CA GLU A 85 -12.99 1.29 30.82
C GLU A 85 -13.31 0.01 31.61
N ASP A 86 -12.27 -0.58 32.21
CA ASP A 86 -12.40 -1.61 33.24
C ASP A 86 -12.22 -0.97 34.62
#